data_AF-A0A1N7SVM3-F1
#
_entry.id   AF-A0A1N7SVM3-F1
#
_cell.length_a   1.000
_cell.length_b   1.000
_cell.length_c   1.000
_cell.angle_alpha   90.00
_cell.angle_beta   90.00
_cell.angle_gamma   90.00
#
_symmetry.space_group_name_H-M   'P 1'
#
loop_
_entity.id
_entity.type
_entity.pdbx_description
1 polymer ?
#
loop_
_entity_poly.entity_id
_entity_poly.type
_entity_poly.pdbx_seq_one_letter_code
_entity_poly.pdbx_strand_id
1 'polypeptide(L)' 'MPKTWSGKIMRRVLAAISNGQAPGDVSTLANPEVVDSITQLVR' A
#
# COMPACT_ATOMS: atom_id res chain seq x y z
N MET A 1 6.31 3.20 3.48
CA MET A 1 6.25 1.79 2.97
C MET A 1 5.09 1.07 3.64
N PRO A 2 4.20 0.41 2.87
CA PRO A 2 3.02 -0.28 3.41
C PRO A 2 3.43 -1.54 4.18
N LYS A 3 3.16 -1.57 5.48
CA LYS A 3 3.55 -2.65 6.41
C LYS A 3 2.37 -3.19 7.20
N THR A 4 2.33 -4.50 7.34
CA THR A 4 1.37 -5.19 8.21
C THR A 4 1.72 -5.03 9.69
N TRP A 5 0.81 -5.38 10.58
CA TRP A 5 1.03 -5.41 12.04
C TRP A 5 2.21 -6.27 12.49
N SER A 6 2.59 -7.30 11.72
CA SER A 6 3.79 -8.12 11.97
C SER A 6 5.08 -7.53 11.38
N GLY A 7 5.01 -6.35 10.76
CA GLY A 7 6.16 -5.66 10.16
C GLY A 7 6.50 -6.12 8.73
N LYS A 8 5.83 -7.14 8.18
CA LYS A 8 6.01 -7.55 6.79
C LYS A 8 5.54 -6.46 5.83
N ILE A 9 6.35 -6.18 4.81
CA ILE A 9 6.02 -5.24 3.72
C ILE A 9 5.01 -5.89 2.77
N MET A 10 3.88 -5.22 2.54
CA MET A 10 2.88 -5.64 1.55
C MET A 10 3.26 -5.15 0.16
N ARG A 11 4.15 -5.87 -0.52
CA ARG A 11 4.61 -5.54 -1.88
C ARG A 11 3.48 -5.54 -2.92
N ARG A 12 2.43 -6.33 -2.70
CA ARG A 12 1.23 -6.36 -3.54
C ARG A 12 0.59 -4.97 -3.70
N VAL A 13 0.53 -4.20 -2.60
CA VAL A 13 -0.02 -2.84 -2.59
C VAL A 13 0.84 -1.91 -3.45
N LEU A 14 2.16 -1.99 -3.31
CA LEU A 14 3.09 -1.22 -4.12
C LEU A 14 2.95 -1.53 -5.61
N ALA A 15 2.86 -2.82 -5.97
CA ALA A 15 2.68 -3.24 -7.36
C ALA A 15 1.35 -2.74 -7.94
N ALA A 16 0.25 -2.82 -7.17
CA ALA A 16 -1.05 -2.31 -7.60
C ALA A 16 -1.00 -0.80 -7.87
N ILE A 17 -0.45 -0.01 -6.95
CA ILE A 17 -0.31 1.45 -7.13
C ILE A 17 0.55 1.77 -8.35
N SER A 18 1.69 1.09 -8.52
CA SER A 18 2.57 1.27 -9.68
C SER A 18 1.89 0.94 -11.01
N ASN A 19 0.94 0.01 -11.00
CA ASN A 19 0.17 -0.40 -12.19
C ASN A 19 -1.11 0.44 -12.38
N GLY A 20 -1.36 1.46 -11.54
CA GLY A 20 -2.60 2.23 -11.56
C GLY A 20 -3.85 1.43 -11.18
N GLN A 21 -3.67 0.28 -10.52
CA GLN A 21 -4.74 -0.61 -10.06
C GLN A 21 -5.07 -0.38 -8.59
N ALA A 22 -6.31 -0.68 -8.21
CA ALA A 22 -6.72 -0.62 -6.81
C ALA A 22 -6.00 -1.70 -5.97
N PRO A 23 -5.41 -1.35 -4.81
CA PRO A 23 -4.71 -2.31 -3.96
C PRO A 23 -5.61 -3.31 -3.23
N GLY A 24 -6.93 -3.32 -3.46
CA GLY A 24 -7.88 -4.27 -2.85
C GLY A 24 -7.95 -4.13 -1.33
N ASP A 25 -8.14 -5.25 -0.62
CA ASP A 25 -8.22 -5.25 0.84
C ASP A 25 -6.85 -4.91 1.47
N VAL A 26 -6.87 -3.85 2.28
CA VAL A 26 -5.74 -3.25 3.00
C VAL A 26 -5.97 -3.22 4.51
N SER A 27 -7.01 -3.87 5.02
CA SER A 27 -7.37 -3.89 6.45
C SER A 27 -6.25 -4.40 7.37
N THR A 28 -5.34 -5.23 6.86
CA THR A 28 -4.20 -5.78 7.60
C THR A 28 -3.00 -4.82 7.67
N LEU A 29 -3.03 -3.69 6.96
CA LEU A 29 -1.99 -2.67 7.06
C LEU A 29 -2.06 -2.00 8.43
N ALA A 30 -0.91 -1.92 9.10
CA ALA A 30 -0.76 -1.14 10.32
C ALA A 30 -0.77 0.37 10.03
N ASN A 31 -0.42 0.75 8.80
CA ASN A 31 -0.31 2.11 8.33
C ASN A 31 -1.06 2.33 7.00
N PRO A 32 -2.40 2.29 6.99
CA PRO A 32 -3.20 2.47 5.79
C PRO A 32 -2.98 3.83 5.11
N GLU A 33 -2.71 4.90 5.85
CA GLU A 33 -2.46 6.26 5.36
C GLU A 33 -1.26 6.38 4.41
N VAL A 34 -0.33 5.42 4.49
CA VAL A 34 0.83 5.37 3.60
C VAL A 34 0.43 5.03 2.16
N VAL A 35 -0.71 4.36 1.95
CA VAL A 35 -1.21 4.03 0.61
C VAL A 35 -1.51 5.32 -0.15
N ASP A 36 -2.25 6.25 0.45
CA ASP A 36 -2.61 7.53 -0.17
C ASP A 36 -1.37 8.37 -0.49
N SER A 37 -0.41 8.41 0.45
CA SER A 37 0.85 9.12 0.26
C SER A 37 1.65 8.59 -0.93
N ILE A 38 1.71 7.26 -1.09
CA ILE A 38 2.42 6.63 -2.21
C ILE A 38 1.67 6.88 -3.52
N THR A 39 0.34 6.83 -3.51
CA THR A 39 -0.47 7.12 -4.70
C THR A 39 -0.31 8.57 -5.16
N GLN A 40 -0.18 9.54 -4.26
CA GLN A 40 0.10 10.93 -4.61
C GLN A 40 1.51 11.12 -5.21
N LEU A 41 2.50 10.35 -4.74
CA LEU A 41 3.88 10.40 -5.23
C LEU A 41 4.07 9.79 -6.64
N VAL A 42 3.24 8.82 -7.01
CA VAL A 42 3.31 8.14 -8.31
C VAL A 42 2.48 8.86 -9.38
N ARG A 43 1.57 9.75 -8.97
CA ARG A 43 0.74 10.57 -9.87
C ARG A 43 1.54 11.69 -10.51
#